data_AF-A0A7W0PK45-F1
#
_entry.id   AF-A0A7W0PK45-F1
#
_cell.length_a   1.000
_cell.length_b   1.000
_cell.length_c   1.000
_cell.angle_alpha   90.00
_cell.angle_beta   90.00
_cell.angle_gamma   90.00
#
_symmetry.space_group_name_H-M   'P 1'
#
loop_
_entity.id
_entity.type
_entity.pdbx_description
1 polymer ?
#
loop_
_entity_poly.entity_id
_entity_poly.type
_entity_poly.pdbx_seq_one_letter_code
_entity_poly.pdbx_strand_id
1 'polypeptide(L)'
;MRVTKANVIRACAVCERTLLQGEYTVRFSPDGVEFVDVCPLCHEVALDYGWVREGGPMSRAIAPHARRKRPRWAQLLGVQPRDAQPVVSEPLLRRLSDSEAALVEAADLFNASLFRRTVEGVARALGDPLVSIVPLSGINSELVLTFAWEITWYQYRVMPEAGQPIHLADRGADISEIETAFTEWNAHLDESGRVVPTVAR
;
A
#
# COMPACT_ATOMS: atom_id res chain seq x y z
N MET A 1 -30.70 43.91 6.02
CA MET A 1 -30.28 42.55 6.43
C MET A 1 -29.00 42.21 5.66
N ARG A 2 -27.82 42.42 6.27
CA ARG A 2 -26.53 42.11 5.65
C ARG A 2 -26.21 40.64 5.92
N VAL A 3 -26.20 39.81 4.88
CA VAL A 3 -25.72 38.43 4.97
C VAL A 3 -24.19 38.49 4.93
N THR A 4 -23.55 38.39 6.10
CA THR A 4 -22.11 38.13 6.18
C THR A 4 -21.87 36.70 5.72
N LYS A 5 -21.28 36.54 4.53
CA LYS A 5 -20.92 35.24 3.97
C LYS A 5 -19.83 34.65 4.85
N ALA A 6 -20.19 33.67 5.70
CA ALA A 6 -19.23 32.94 6.52
C ALA A 6 -18.17 32.33 5.59
N ASN A 7 -16.91 32.65 5.85
CA ASN A 7 -15.79 32.14 5.07
C ASN A 7 -15.51 30.72 5.53
N VAL A 8 -16.04 29.73 4.81
CA VAL A 8 -15.80 28.31 5.09
C VAL A 8 -14.40 27.98 4.57
N ILE A 9 -13.44 27.85 5.49
CA ILE A 9 -12.09 27.38 5.17
C ILE A 9 -12.24 25.92 4.73
N ARG A 10 -11.93 25.63 3.47
CA ARG A 10 -11.89 24.26 2.94
C ARG A 10 -10.44 23.80 2.87
N ALA A 11 -10.17 22.54 3.15
CA ALA A 11 -8.84 21.94 3.08
C ALA A 11 -8.85 20.72 2.16
N CYS A 12 -7.73 20.45 1.51
CA CYS A 12 -7.53 19.24 0.72
C CYS A 12 -7.51 18.03 1.66
N ALA A 13 -8.32 17.00 1.39
CA ALA A 13 -8.34 15.80 2.24
C ALA A 13 -7.08 14.92 2.13
N VAL A 14 -6.19 15.19 1.16
CA VAL A 14 -4.96 14.39 0.96
C VAL A 14 -3.72 15.09 1.53
N CYS A 15 -3.55 16.39 1.26
CA CYS A 15 -2.36 17.16 1.68
C CYS A 15 -2.65 18.24 2.71
N GLU A 16 -3.90 18.36 3.17
CA GLU A 16 -4.38 19.29 4.20
C GLU A 16 -4.16 20.78 3.91
N ARG A 17 -3.66 21.14 2.72
CA ARG A 17 -3.52 22.54 2.33
C ARG A 17 -4.89 23.21 2.28
N THR A 18 -4.94 24.46 2.73
CA THR A 18 -6.11 25.31 2.54
C THR A 18 -6.40 25.50 1.06
N LEU A 19 -7.62 25.18 0.65
CA LEU A 19 -8.12 25.36 -0.71
C LEU A 19 -8.56 26.82 -0.87
N LEU A 20 -7.98 27.51 -1.85
CA LEU A 20 -8.27 28.92 -2.07
C LEU A 20 -9.65 29.11 -2.70
N GLN A 21 -10.23 30.29 -2.51
CA GLN A 21 -11.49 30.63 -3.15
C GLN A 21 -11.32 30.67 -4.68
N GLY A 22 -12.01 29.77 -5.39
CA GLY A 22 -11.91 29.64 -6.86
C GLY A 22 -10.85 28.66 -7.34
N GLU A 23 -10.14 27.98 -6.43
CA GLU A 23 -9.30 26.85 -6.79
C GLU A 23 -10.13 25.71 -7.39
N TYR A 24 -9.63 25.09 -8.47
CA TYR A 24 -10.26 23.92 -9.04
C TYR A 24 -10.08 22.72 -8.10
N THR A 25 -11.18 22.19 -7.57
CA THR A 25 -11.18 21.03 -6.67
C THR A 25 -12.01 19.92 -7.29
N VAL A 26 -11.63 18.67 -7.02
CA VAL A 26 -12.45 17.52 -7.39
C VAL A 26 -12.77 16.71 -6.15
N ARG A 27 -13.98 16.18 -6.12
CA ARG A 27 -14.50 15.41 -5.02
C ARG A 27 -14.23 13.93 -5.18
N PHE A 28 -13.77 13.34 -4.09
CA PHE A 28 -13.49 11.92 -3.98
C PHE A 28 -14.19 11.36 -2.77
N SER A 29 -14.48 10.07 -2.81
CA SER A 29 -15.03 9.34 -1.67
C SER A 29 -14.06 8.25 -1.23
N PRO A 30 -13.49 8.35 -0.01
CA PRO A 30 -12.65 7.31 0.55
C PRO A 30 -13.42 6.00 0.78
N ASP A 31 -14.65 6.12 1.29
CA ASP A 31 -15.48 4.99 1.70
C ASP A 31 -16.65 4.70 0.73
N GLY A 32 -16.75 5.46 -0.36
CA GLY A 32 -17.86 5.42 -1.31
C GLY A 32 -19.17 6.08 -0.84
N VAL A 33 -19.18 6.66 0.37
CA VAL A 33 -20.37 7.29 0.98
C VAL A 33 -20.20 8.82 1.10
N GLU A 34 -19.17 9.28 1.81
CA GLU A 34 -18.92 10.71 2.03
C GLU A 34 -17.94 11.26 0.99
N PHE A 35 -18.16 12.50 0.56
CA PHE A 35 -17.31 13.17 -0.43
C PHE A 35 -16.46 14.27 0.20
N VAL A 36 -15.17 14.22 -0.10
CA VAL A 36 -14.16 15.17 0.37
C VAL A 36 -13.52 15.92 -0.80
N ASP A 37 -13.12 17.17 -0.57
CA ASP A 37 -12.50 18.01 -1.60
C ASP A 37 -10.99 17.71 -1.72
N VAL A 38 -10.51 17.46 -2.94
CA VAL A 38 -9.10 17.14 -3.23
C VAL A 38 -8.54 18.14 -4.25
N CYS A 39 -7.34 18.68 -3.96
CA CYS A 39 -6.66 19.63 -4.83
C CYS A 39 -6.09 18.95 -6.10
N PRO A 40 -5.81 19.70 -7.19
CA PRO A 40 -5.38 19.13 -8.47
C PRO A 40 -4.09 18.30 -8.39
N LEU A 41 -3.21 18.63 -7.46
CA LEU A 41 -1.92 17.94 -7.27
C LEU A 41 -2.08 16.58 -6.56
N CYS A 42 -3.22 16.33 -5.94
CA CYS A 42 -3.47 15.14 -5.14
C CYS A 42 -4.48 14.18 -5.79
N HIS A 43 -4.88 14.41 -7.04
CA HIS A 43 -5.87 13.56 -7.72
C HIS A 43 -5.37 12.14 -7.96
N GLU A 44 -4.15 11.98 -8.46
CA GLU A 44 -3.55 10.65 -8.68
C GLU A 44 -3.37 9.92 -7.35
N VAL A 45 -2.90 10.62 -6.31
CA VAL A 45 -2.76 10.05 -4.96
C VAL A 45 -4.10 9.55 -4.40
N ALA A 46 -5.19 10.30 -4.61
CA ALA A 46 -6.52 9.87 -4.20
C ALA A 46 -6.99 8.61 -4.97
N LEU A 47 -6.67 8.50 -6.26
CA LEU A 47 -6.97 7.31 -7.06
C LEU A 47 -6.14 6.09 -6.61
N ASP A 48 -4.87 6.29 -6.27
CA ASP A 48 -3.99 5.25 -5.74
C ASP A 48 -4.47 4.72 -4.39
N TYR A 49 -5.12 5.57 -3.58
CA TYR A 49 -5.83 5.16 -2.36
C TYR A 49 -7.16 4.45 -2.63
N GLY A 50 -7.52 4.25 -3.90
CA GLY A 50 -8.78 3.63 -4.31
C GLY A 50 -10.00 4.53 -4.11
N TRP A 51 -9.83 5.83 -3.89
CA TRP A 51 -10.96 6.73 -3.67
C TRP A 51 -11.77 6.90 -4.96
N VAL A 52 -13.10 6.91 -4.82
CA VAL A 52 -14.01 7.00 -5.96
C VAL A 52 -14.31 8.46 -6.27
N ARG A 53 -14.06 8.88 -7.51
CA ARG A 53 -14.32 10.25 -7.97
C ARG A 53 -15.83 10.51 -8.14
N GLU A 54 -16.32 11.63 -7.62
CA GLU A 54 -17.71 12.08 -7.81
C GLU A 54 -18.01 12.25 -9.31
N GLY A 55 -18.99 11.51 -9.83
CA GLY A 55 -19.40 11.59 -11.24
C GLY A 55 -18.47 10.91 -12.26
N GLY A 56 -17.41 10.23 -11.82
CA GLY A 56 -16.65 9.32 -12.70
C GLY A 56 -17.51 8.13 -13.13
N PRO A 57 -17.21 7.47 -14.26
CA PRO A 57 -17.89 6.23 -14.63
C PRO A 57 -17.67 5.23 -13.50
N MET A 58 -18.68 5.08 -12.64
CA MET A 58 -18.78 4.04 -11.64
C MET A 58 -18.40 2.72 -12.31
N SER A 59 -17.24 2.18 -11.97
CA SER A 59 -16.82 0.87 -12.41
C SER A 59 -17.97 -0.08 -12.07
N ARG A 60 -18.58 -0.66 -13.11
CA ARG A 60 -19.61 -1.69 -12.94
C ARG A 60 -19.08 -2.66 -11.91
N ALA A 61 -19.76 -2.74 -10.76
CA ALA A 61 -19.57 -3.83 -9.83
C ALA A 61 -19.55 -5.11 -10.66
N ILE A 62 -18.45 -5.84 -10.57
CA ILE A 62 -18.27 -7.12 -11.25
C ILE A 62 -19.37 -8.01 -10.69
N ALA A 63 -20.48 -8.14 -11.42
CA ALA A 63 -21.50 -9.09 -11.08
C ALA A 63 -20.85 -10.48 -11.18
N PRO A 64 -20.85 -11.30 -10.10
CA PRO A 64 -20.35 -12.66 -10.20
C PRO A 64 -21.14 -13.36 -11.31
N HIS A 65 -20.40 -13.94 -12.24
CA HIS A 65 -20.94 -14.52 -13.46
C HIS A 65 -21.95 -15.62 -13.11
N ALA A 66 -23.24 -15.31 -13.14
CA ALA A 66 -24.28 -16.31 -12.94
C ALA A 66 -24.15 -17.37 -14.04
N ARG A 67 -23.84 -18.60 -13.63
CA ARG A 67 -23.74 -19.80 -14.48
C ARG A 67 -24.93 -19.88 -15.44
N ARG A 68 -24.69 -19.56 -16.71
CA ARG A 68 -25.64 -19.78 -17.80
C ARG A 68 -25.85 -21.30 -17.93
N LYS A 69 -27.01 -21.81 -17.54
CA LYS A 69 -27.35 -23.24 -17.71
C LYS A 69 -27.28 -23.58 -19.21
N ARG A 70 -26.35 -24.47 -19.58
CA ARG A 70 -26.27 -25.03 -20.93
C ARG A 70 -27.51 -25.89 -21.20
N PRO A 71 -28.06 -25.85 -22.41
CA PRO A 71 -29.22 -26.64 -22.75
C PRO A 71 -28.85 -28.12 -23.00
N ARG A 72 -29.80 -29.01 -22.73
CA ARG A 72 -29.66 -30.49 -22.63
C ARG A 72 -29.43 -31.24 -23.95
N TRP A 73 -28.97 -30.60 -25.02
CA TRP A 73 -28.82 -31.22 -26.35
C TRP A 73 -27.36 -31.43 -26.81
N ALA A 74 -26.36 -31.04 -26.00
CA ALA A 74 -24.95 -31.22 -26.34
C ALA A 74 -24.43 -32.67 -26.19
N GLN A 75 -25.28 -33.64 -25.85
CA GLN A 75 -24.90 -35.06 -25.74
C GLN A 75 -24.97 -35.83 -27.07
N LEU A 76 -25.47 -35.20 -28.15
CA LEU A 76 -25.67 -35.85 -29.46
C LEU A 76 -24.51 -35.66 -30.45
N LEU A 77 -23.55 -34.78 -30.16
CA LEU A 77 -22.34 -34.61 -30.97
C LEU A 77 -21.18 -35.09 -30.12
N GLY A 78 -20.68 -36.29 -30.43
CA GLY A 78 -19.62 -37.02 -29.71
C GLY A 78 -18.29 -36.28 -29.61
N VAL A 79 -18.27 -35.17 -28.88
CA VAL A 79 -17.06 -34.45 -28.48
C VAL A 79 -16.49 -35.22 -27.30
N GLN A 80 -15.55 -36.12 -27.61
CA GLN A 80 -14.63 -36.70 -26.66
C GLN A 80 -14.01 -35.57 -25.82
N PRO A 81 -14.08 -35.61 -24.48
CA PRO A 81 -13.40 -34.64 -23.64
C PRO A 81 -11.90 -34.82 -23.87
N ARG A 82 -11.30 -33.89 -24.61
CA ARG A 82 -9.85 -33.73 -24.67
C ARG A 82 -9.34 -33.65 -23.23
N ASP A 83 -8.31 -34.43 -22.93
CA ASP A 83 -7.57 -34.39 -21.67
C ASP A 83 -7.46 -32.95 -21.19
N ALA A 84 -8.16 -32.66 -20.09
CA ALA A 84 -8.08 -31.39 -19.40
C ALA A 84 -6.67 -31.31 -18.83
N GLN A 85 -5.76 -30.74 -19.60
CA GLN A 85 -4.51 -30.20 -19.11
C GLN A 85 -4.82 -29.44 -17.82
N PRO A 86 -4.13 -29.72 -16.70
CA PRO A 86 -4.52 -29.23 -15.39
C PRO A 86 -4.72 -27.73 -15.46
N VAL A 87 -5.96 -27.33 -15.19
CA VAL A 87 -6.38 -25.94 -15.07
C VAL A 87 -5.38 -25.26 -14.15
N VAL A 88 -4.69 -24.25 -14.68
CA VAL A 88 -3.85 -23.33 -13.90
C VAL A 88 -4.61 -23.01 -12.64
N SER A 89 -4.05 -23.39 -11.48
CA SER A 89 -4.64 -23.12 -10.18
C SER A 89 -5.01 -21.64 -10.15
N GLU A 90 -6.32 -21.35 -10.08
CA GLU A 90 -6.77 -20.01 -9.70
C GLU A 90 -5.93 -19.60 -8.49
N PRO A 91 -5.34 -18.39 -8.47
CA PRO A 91 -4.50 -17.98 -7.36
C PRO A 91 -5.40 -17.97 -6.14
N LEU A 92 -5.34 -19.04 -5.34
CA LEU A 92 -5.98 -19.10 -4.06
C LEU A 92 -5.35 -17.94 -3.30
N LEU A 93 -6.17 -16.95 -2.97
CA LEU A 93 -5.84 -15.91 -2.00
C LEU A 93 -5.53 -16.64 -0.69
N ARG A 94 -4.29 -17.11 -0.56
CA ARG A 94 -3.78 -17.76 0.63
C ARG A 94 -3.89 -16.73 1.74
N ARG A 95 -4.50 -17.14 2.85
CA ARG A 95 -4.49 -16.30 4.06
C ARG A 95 -3.06 -16.25 4.58
N LEU A 96 -2.54 -15.04 4.74
CA LEU A 96 -1.29 -14.80 5.46
C LEU A 96 -1.49 -15.20 6.93
N SER A 97 -0.42 -15.67 7.58
CA SER A 97 -0.41 -15.74 9.03
C SER A 97 -0.44 -14.33 9.64
N ASP A 98 -0.81 -14.22 10.91
CA ASP A 98 -0.79 -12.91 11.60
C ASP A 98 0.61 -12.28 11.57
N SER A 99 1.67 -13.10 11.65
CA SER A 99 3.05 -12.64 11.54
C SER A 99 3.37 -12.11 10.14
N GLU A 100 2.96 -12.82 9.08
CA GLU A 100 3.15 -12.37 7.70
C GLU A 100 2.35 -11.09 7.41
N ALA A 101 1.12 -11.01 7.93
CA ALA A 101 0.28 -9.82 7.81
C ALA A 101 0.92 -8.61 8.49
N ALA A 102 1.51 -8.77 9.67
CA ALA A 102 2.22 -7.69 10.37
C ALA A 102 3.43 -7.16 9.58
N LEU A 103 4.19 -8.04 8.89
CA LEU A 103 5.29 -7.62 8.03
C LEU A 103 4.79 -6.81 6.82
N VAL A 104 3.69 -7.26 6.20
CA VAL A 104 3.06 -6.55 5.08
C VAL A 104 2.54 -5.18 5.52
N GLU A 105 1.83 -5.12 6.64
CA GLU A 105 1.32 -3.87 7.19
C GLU A 105 2.46 -2.88 7.50
N ALA A 106 3.55 -3.35 8.10
CA ALA A 106 4.70 -2.49 8.39
C ALA A 106 5.37 -1.95 7.12
N ALA A 107 5.49 -2.78 6.09
CA ALA A 107 5.97 -2.35 4.78
C ALA A 107 5.04 -1.32 4.13
N ASP A 108 3.72 -1.53 4.21
CA ASP A 108 2.73 -0.58 3.67
C ASP A 108 2.77 0.78 4.41
N LEU A 109 2.88 0.77 5.75
CA LEU A 109 3.07 1.98 6.54
C LEU A 109 4.36 2.73 6.16
N PHE A 110 5.46 2.00 5.96
CA PHE A 110 6.70 2.60 5.46
C PHE A 110 6.54 3.19 4.06
N ASN A 111 5.91 2.44 3.15
CA ASN A 111 5.69 2.83 1.76
C ASN A 111 4.82 4.07 1.60
N ALA A 112 3.87 4.28 2.52
CA ALA A 112 3.04 5.47 2.59
C ALA A 112 3.73 6.68 3.25
N SER A 113 4.89 6.48 3.89
CA SER A 113 5.60 7.51 4.63
C SER A 113 6.50 8.39 3.75
N LEU A 114 6.90 9.54 4.30
CA LEU A 114 7.91 10.41 3.66
C LEU A 114 9.29 9.75 3.59
N PHE A 115 9.58 8.77 4.46
CA PHE A 115 10.88 8.10 4.51
C PHE A 115 11.16 7.24 3.28
N ARG A 116 10.11 6.76 2.58
CA ARG A 116 10.26 6.03 1.31
C ARG A 116 11.10 6.82 0.31
N ARG A 117 10.81 8.12 0.12
CA ARG A 117 11.56 8.97 -0.82
C ARG A 117 13.03 9.12 -0.45
N THR A 118 13.32 9.15 0.85
CA THR A 118 14.71 9.20 1.34
C THR A 118 15.44 7.91 0.98
N VAL A 119 14.85 6.76 1.31
CA VAL A 119 15.44 5.45 1.00
C VAL A 119 15.59 5.25 -0.51
N GLU A 120 14.57 5.60 -1.31
CA GLU A 120 14.63 5.56 -2.77
C GLU A 120 15.77 6.44 -3.33
N GLY A 121 15.93 7.64 -2.79
CA GLY A 121 17.02 8.55 -3.17
C GLY A 121 18.41 7.98 -2.88
N VAL A 122 18.59 7.33 -1.73
CA VAL A 122 19.84 6.66 -1.36
C VAL A 122 20.06 5.42 -2.24
N ALA A 123 19.02 4.63 -2.49
CA ALA A 123 19.09 3.44 -3.33
C ALA A 123 19.52 3.79 -4.77
N ARG A 124 19.05 4.94 -5.30
CA ARG A 124 19.47 5.42 -6.61
C ARG A 124 20.98 5.72 -6.70
N ALA A 125 21.61 6.09 -5.58
CA ALA A 125 23.04 6.41 -5.54
C ALA A 125 23.92 5.19 -5.22
N LEU A 126 23.43 4.28 -4.36
CA LEU A 126 24.21 3.18 -3.80
C LEU A 126 23.78 1.78 -4.27
N GLY A 127 22.73 1.69 -5.09
CA GLY A 127 22.10 0.42 -5.47
C GLY A 127 21.05 -0.04 -4.44
N ASP A 128 20.53 -1.25 -4.61
CA ASP A 128 19.48 -1.76 -3.73
C ASP A 128 20.03 -2.08 -2.32
N PRO A 129 19.33 -1.65 -1.26
CA PRO A 129 19.70 -2.03 0.10
C PRO A 129 19.36 -3.49 0.40
N LEU A 130 20.06 -4.06 1.37
CA LEU A 130 19.51 -5.17 2.14
C LEU A 130 18.38 -4.65 3.03
N VAL A 131 17.22 -5.31 3.02
CA VAL A 131 16.03 -4.87 3.77
C VAL A 131 15.55 -5.96 4.72
N SER A 132 15.34 -5.59 5.97
CA SER A 132 14.89 -6.49 7.04
C SER A 132 13.74 -5.86 7.81
N ILE A 133 12.73 -6.65 8.14
CA ILE A 133 11.55 -6.26 8.91
C ILE A 133 11.40 -7.22 10.07
N VAL A 134 11.56 -6.75 11.29
CA VAL A 134 11.60 -7.62 12.48
C VAL A 134 10.59 -7.13 13.52
N PRO A 135 9.62 -7.98 13.92
CA PRO A 135 8.71 -7.65 15.01
C PRO A 135 9.46 -7.65 16.34
N LEU A 136 9.19 -6.64 17.16
CA LEU A 136 9.73 -6.57 18.50
C LEU A 136 8.84 -7.33 19.48
N SER A 137 9.48 -8.01 20.42
CA SER A 137 8.78 -8.62 21.54
C SER A 137 8.21 -7.52 22.44
N GLY A 138 6.89 -7.44 22.54
CA GLY A 138 6.21 -6.42 23.35
C GLY A 138 4.70 -6.44 23.18
N ILE A 139 4.01 -5.57 23.92
CA ILE A 139 2.54 -5.47 23.89
C ILE A 139 2.00 -4.57 22.76
N ASN A 140 2.86 -3.75 22.14
CA ASN A 140 2.45 -2.68 21.23
C ASN A 140 2.58 -3.05 19.74
N SER A 141 2.85 -4.32 19.41
CA SER A 141 3.05 -4.78 18.02
C SER A 141 4.00 -3.90 17.20
N GLU A 142 5.13 -3.52 17.80
CA GLU A 142 6.12 -2.66 17.14
C GLU A 142 7.02 -3.49 16.23
N LEU A 143 7.46 -2.91 15.11
CA LEU A 143 8.39 -3.54 14.17
C LEU A 143 9.57 -2.61 13.90
N VAL A 144 10.72 -3.19 13.56
CA VAL A 144 11.91 -2.47 13.10
C VAL A 144 12.14 -2.79 11.64
N LEU A 145 12.19 -1.74 10.80
CA LEU A 145 12.63 -1.84 9.41
C LEU A 145 14.07 -1.36 9.32
N THR A 146 14.94 -2.23 8.82
CA THR A 146 16.36 -1.93 8.58
C THR A 146 16.63 -1.87 7.09
N PHE A 147 17.31 -0.80 6.66
CA PHE A 147 17.86 -0.65 5.31
C PHE A 147 19.36 -0.51 5.42
N ALA A 148 20.11 -1.38 4.74
CA ALA A 148 21.57 -1.38 4.83
C ALA A 148 22.24 -1.42 3.45
N TRP A 149 23.24 -0.57 3.30
CA TRP A 149 24.24 -0.58 2.22
C TRP A 149 25.62 -0.84 2.84
N GLU A 150 26.64 -1.00 2.00
CA GLU A 150 28.02 -1.24 2.46
C GLU A 150 28.58 -0.12 3.36
N ILE A 151 28.08 1.12 3.22
CA ILE A 151 28.64 2.32 3.88
C ILE A 151 27.65 3.11 4.73
N THR A 152 26.38 2.68 4.81
CA THR A 152 25.38 3.35 5.64
C THR A 152 24.19 2.43 5.89
N TRP A 153 23.50 2.64 7.01
CA TRP A 153 22.25 1.98 7.30
C TRP A 153 21.29 2.90 8.05
N TYR A 154 19.99 2.60 7.93
CA TYR A 154 18.91 3.27 8.65
C TYR A 154 17.98 2.25 9.30
N GLN A 155 17.54 2.53 10.52
CA GLN A 155 16.48 1.80 11.19
C GLN A 155 15.28 2.69 11.45
N TYR A 156 14.11 2.20 11.07
CA TYR A 156 12.83 2.85 11.32
C TYR A 156 12.02 1.99 12.27
N ARG A 157 11.40 2.64 13.25
CA ARG A 157 10.46 1.98 14.15
C ARG A 157 9.05 2.23 13.64
N VAL A 158 8.29 1.14 13.50
CA VAL A 158 6.90 1.14 13.06
C VAL A 158 6.01 0.75 14.23
N MET A 159 5.00 1.57 14.49
CA MET A 159 4.02 1.44 15.57
C MET A 159 2.63 1.64 14.96
N PRO A 160 1.96 0.58 14.47
CA PRO A 160 0.73 0.71 13.67
C PRO A 160 -0.38 1.51 14.36
N GLU A 161 -0.51 1.35 15.67
CA GLU A 161 -1.55 2.00 16.49
C GLU A 161 -1.22 3.45 16.90
N ALA A 162 -0.02 3.95 16.56
CA ALA A 162 0.40 5.29 16.95
C ALA A 162 -0.10 6.35 15.94
N GLY A 163 -0.47 7.54 16.45
CA GLY A 163 -0.84 8.67 15.58
C GLY A 163 0.27 9.10 14.62
N GLN A 164 1.53 8.84 14.97
CA GLN A 164 2.66 8.88 14.04
C GLN A 164 3.23 7.46 13.93
N PRO A 165 2.83 6.69 12.90
CA PRO A 165 3.09 5.24 12.87
C PRO A 165 4.55 4.89 12.55
N ILE A 166 5.36 5.85 12.11
CA ILE A 166 6.75 5.60 11.74
C ILE A 166 7.67 6.77 12.10
N HIS A 167 8.85 6.44 12.61
CA HIS A 167 9.93 7.39 12.84
C HIS A 167 11.31 6.73 12.62
N LEU A 168 12.31 7.55 12.31
CA LEU A 168 13.72 7.11 12.29
C LEU A 168 14.13 6.78 13.73
N ALA A 169 14.50 5.53 13.97
CA ALA A 169 14.96 5.05 15.27
C ALA A 169 16.48 5.19 15.40
N ASP A 170 17.23 4.80 14.37
CA ASP A 170 18.69 4.85 14.40
C ASP A 170 19.31 4.88 12.99
N ARG A 171 20.61 5.17 12.90
CA ARG A 171 21.41 5.14 11.67
C ARG A 171 22.90 5.03 11.96
N GLY A 172 23.63 4.45 11.02
CA GLY A 172 25.08 4.32 11.13
C GLY A 172 25.79 4.25 9.78
N ALA A 173 27.07 3.94 9.84
CA ALA A 173 28.00 3.99 8.70
C ALA A 173 28.63 2.63 8.37
N ASP A 174 28.45 1.63 9.22
CA ASP A 174 28.96 0.28 9.00
C ASP A 174 27.86 -0.74 9.32
N ILE A 175 27.61 -1.66 8.37
CA ILE A 175 26.59 -2.71 8.52
C ILE A 175 26.82 -3.61 9.72
N SER A 176 28.07 -3.73 10.20
CA SER A 176 28.42 -4.52 11.39
C SER A 176 27.98 -3.86 12.71
N GLU A 177 27.58 -2.58 12.68
CA GLU A 177 26.98 -1.89 13.83
C GLU A 177 25.54 -2.36 14.09
N ILE A 178 24.89 -2.96 13.09
CA ILE A 178 23.50 -3.42 13.20
C ILE A 178 23.47 -4.69 14.06
N GLU A 179 22.65 -4.68 15.11
CA GLU A 179 22.42 -5.89 15.91
C GLU A 179 21.93 -7.04 15.04
N THR A 180 22.47 -8.25 15.26
CA THR A 180 22.17 -9.44 14.43
C THR A 180 20.67 -9.80 14.41
N ALA A 181 19.91 -9.40 15.44
CA ALA A 181 18.47 -9.61 15.47
C ALA A 181 17.72 -8.83 14.36
N PHE A 182 18.33 -7.77 13.79
CA PHE A 182 17.71 -6.93 12.77
C PHE A 182 18.21 -7.21 11.34
N THR A 183 18.98 -8.27 11.14
CA THR A 183 19.62 -8.60 9.84
C THR A 183 19.04 -9.85 9.19
N GLU A 184 17.74 -10.12 9.36
CA GLU A 184 17.06 -11.25 8.71
C GLU A 184 17.03 -11.15 7.18
N TRP A 185 17.13 -9.93 6.65
CA TRP A 185 17.10 -9.63 5.21
C TRP A 185 15.89 -10.25 4.50
N ASN A 186 14.73 -10.16 5.15
CA ASN A 186 13.48 -10.80 4.77
C ASN A 186 12.58 -9.91 3.87
N ALA A 187 13.11 -8.83 3.30
CA ALA A 187 12.39 -7.94 2.39
C ALA A 187 13.32 -7.38 1.30
N HIS A 188 12.75 -6.73 0.28
CA HIS A 188 13.49 -6.07 -0.79
C HIS A 188 12.76 -4.82 -1.27
N LEU A 189 13.44 -3.99 -2.07
CA LEU A 189 12.78 -2.95 -2.86
C LEU A 189 12.33 -3.53 -4.21
N ASP A 190 11.09 -3.25 -4.61
CA ASP A 190 10.60 -3.56 -5.95
C ASP A 190 11.07 -2.52 -6.98
N GLU A 191 10.72 -2.72 -8.26
CA GLU A 191 11.10 -1.82 -9.36
C GLU A 191 10.60 -0.38 -9.18
N SER A 192 9.59 -0.17 -8.33
CA SER A 192 9.04 1.15 -7.99
C SER A 192 9.61 1.73 -6.70
N GLY A 193 10.63 1.09 -6.11
CA GLY A 193 11.23 1.49 -4.85
C GLY A 193 10.30 1.30 -3.66
N ARG A 194 9.31 0.40 -3.74
CA ARG A 194 8.47 0.02 -2.59
C ARG A 194 9.10 -1.16 -1.86
N VAL A 195 8.98 -1.15 -0.54
CA VAL A 195 9.36 -2.26 0.31
C VAL A 195 8.35 -3.39 0.14
N VAL A 196 8.86 -4.58 -0.16
CA VAL A 196 8.07 -5.81 -0.31
C VAL A 196 8.66 -6.91 0.57
N PRO A 197 7.93 -7.40 1.59
CA PRO A 197 8.35 -8.53 2.40
C PRO A 197 8.38 -9.83 1.59
N THR A 198 9.35 -10.69 1.87
CA THR A 198 9.47 -12.03 1.30
C THR A 198 8.64 -13.00 2.14
N VAL A 199 7.33 -13.06 1.88
CA VAL A 199 6.42 -14.02 2.51
C VAL A 199 6.43 -15.37 1.78
N ALA A 200 6.24 -16.47 2.52
CA ALA A 200 6.28 -17.81 1.94
C ALA A 200 5.05 -18.05 1.03
N ARG A 201 5.29 -18.51 -0.20
CA ARG A 201 4.23 -18.89 -1.15
C ARG A 201 3.46 -20.12 -0.69
#